data_AF-A0A9R1VHR4-F1
#
_entry.id   AF-A0A9R1VHR4-F1
#
_cell.length_a   1.000
_cell.length_b   1.000
_cell.length_c   1.000
_cell.angle_alpha   90.00
_cell.angle_beta   90.00
_cell.angle_gamma   90.00
#
_symmetry.space_group_name_H-M   'P 1'
#
loop_
_entity.id
_entity.type
_entity.pdbx_description
1 polymer ?
#
loop_
_entity_poly.entity_id
_entity_poly.type
_entity_poly.pdbx_seq_one_letter_code
_entity_poly.pdbx_strand_id
1 'polypeptide(L)'
;MKIVHDAWNRFAVFGTPDAYLAAKLRFLKEQIKKWRKDVGKKENKECDDPIGMVKELEKHAESRPISVDEMEIWNNGIKKITELERLSNMDMKQKARIKWMIYGDENSKFFHGYVNCKNRRNFMHGLLN
;
A
#
# COMPACT_ATOMS: atom_id res chain seq x y z
N MET A 1 2.70 5.26 -18.84
CA MET A 1 2.63 5.87 -17.49
C MET A 1 2.86 7.37 -17.63
N LYS A 2 1.87 8.22 -17.30
CA LYS A 2 1.95 9.69 -17.53
C LYS A 2 3.18 10.34 -16.85
N ILE A 3 3.49 9.92 -15.62
CA ILE A 3 4.65 10.44 -14.87
C ILE A 3 6.00 10.17 -15.56
N VAL A 4 6.15 9.02 -16.23
CA VAL A 4 7.39 8.66 -16.93
C VAL A 4 7.55 9.53 -18.18
N HIS A 5 6.48 9.69 -18.95
CA HIS A 5 6.47 10.53 -20.13
C HIS A 5 6.76 12.00 -19.79
N ASP A 6 6.06 12.54 -18.79
CA ASP A 6 6.23 13.92 -18.35
C ASP A 6 7.64 14.17 -17.79
N ALA A 7 8.17 13.28 -16.96
CA ALA A 7 9.53 13.40 -16.42
C ALA A 7 10.61 13.26 -17.52
N TRP A 8 10.38 12.38 -18.50
CA TRP A 8 11.32 12.17 -19.60
C TRP A 8 11.45 13.40 -20.50
N ASN A 9 10.35 14.10 -20.75
CA ASN A 9 10.32 15.27 -21.63
C ASN A 9 10.74 16.58 -20.92
N ARG A 10 10.64 16.64 -19.58
CA ARG A 10 11.06 17.80 -18.78
C ARG A 10 12.57 17.91 -18.56
N PHE A 11 13.33 16.85 -18.83
CA PHE A 11 14.77 16.87 -18.62
C PHE A 11 15.47 17.65 -19.73
N ALA A 12 16.18 18.73 -19.35
CA ALA A 12 16.84 19.64 -20.28
C ALA A 12 18.23 20.09 -19.76
N VAL A 13 19.10 19.13 -19.43
CA VAL A 13 20.51 19.40 -19.07
C VAL A 13 21.40 19.08 -20.27
N PHE A 14 22.48 19.80 -20.50
CA PHE A 14 23.44 19.53 -21.59
C PHE A 14 24.69 18.80 -21.07
N GLY A 15 25.28 17.95 -21.90
CA GLY A 15 26.49 17.17 -21.58
C GLY A 15 26.88 16.24 -22.72
N THR A 16 27.96 15.48 -22.56
CA THR A 16 28.30 14.39 -23.49
C THR A 16 27.15 13.37 -23.56
N PRO A 17 26.93 12.65 -24.68
CA PRO A 17 25.76 11.79 -24.85
C PRO A 17 25.55 10.77 -23.72
N ASP A 18 26.65 10.21 -23.20
CA ASP A 18 26.70 9.29 -22.07
C ASP A 18 26.33 9.97 -20.74
N ALA A 19 26.92 11.14 -20.45
CA ALA A 19 26.61 11.92 -19.24
C ALA A 19 25.16 12.44 -19.26
N TYR A 20 24.68 12.86 -20.43
CA TYR A 20 23.30 13.29 -20.66
C TYR A 20 22.32 12.16 -20.35
N LEU A 21 22.54 10.96 -20.92
CA LEU A 21 21.69 9.82 -20.68
C LEU A 21 21.70 9.39 -19.20
N ALA A 22 22.88 9.32 -18.58
CA ALA A 22 23.02 8.99 -17.17
C ALA A 22 22.26 9.97 -16.27
N ALA A 23 22.40 11.29 -16.53
CA ALA A 23 21.71 12.33 -15.80
C ALA A 23 20.18 12.28 -16.03
N LYS A 24 19.74 11.99 -17.25
CA LYS A 24 18.31 11.85 -17.60
C LYS A 24 17.66 10.68 -16.88
N LEU A 25 18.34 9.52 -16.85
CA LEU A 25 17.87 8.34 -16.13
C LEU A 25 17.85 8.58 -14.61
N ARG A 26 18.86 9.27 -14.07
CA ARG A 26 18.89 9.65 -12.66
C ARG A 26 17.72 10.58 -12.31
N PHE A 27 17.46 11.58 -13.13
CA PHE A 27 16.30 12.47 -12.96
C PHE A 27 14.98 11.70 -12.99
N LEU A 28 14.79 10.85 -14.00
CA LEU A 28 13.60 10.03 -14.13
C LEU A 28 13.39 9.13 -12.89
N LYS A 29 14.46 8.47 -12.42
CA LYS A 29 14.43 7.65 -11.20
C LYS A 29 13.94 8.44 -9.99
N GLU A 30 14.44 9.66 -9.79
CA GLU A 30 14.04 10.51 -8.67
C GLU A 30 12.58 10.97 -8.78
N GLN A 31 12.09 11.29 -9.98
CA GLN A 31 10.68 11.63 -10.18
C GLN A 31 9.76 10.43 -9.90
N ILE A 32 10.12 9.24 -10.36
CA ILE A 32 9.36 8.00 -10.08
C ILE A 32 9.35 7.70 -8.59
N LYS A 33 10.47 7.86 -7.88
CA LYS A 33 10.53 7.68 -6.42
C LYS A 33 9.61 8.64 -5.68
N LYS A 34 9.64 9.93 -6.03
CA LYS A 34 8.75 10.95 -5.43
C LYS A 34 7.29 10.60 -5.66
N TRP A 35 6.93 10.32 -6.91
CA TRP A 35 5.58 9.89 -7.27
C TRP A 35 5.14 8.65 -6.48
N ARG A 36 5.97 7.61 -6.37
CA ARG A 36 5.60 6.40 -5.61
C ARG A 36 5.42 6.69 -4.13
N LYS A 37 6.23 7.59 -3.54
CA LYS A 37 6.08 8.02 -2.15
C LYS A 37 4.75 8.75 -1.94
N ASP A 38 4.36 9.63 -2.85
CA ASP A 38 3.13 10.40 -2.74
C ASP A 38 1.88 9.55 -2.97
N VAL A 39 1.92 8.62 -3.94
CA VAL A 39 0.86 7.64 -4.16
C VAL A 39 0.72 6.72 -2.94
N GLY A 40 1.84 6.21 -2.39
CA GLY A 40 1.80 5.37 -1.20
C GLY A 40 1.19 6.06 0.03
N LYS A 41 1.39 7.38 0.18
CA LYS A 41 0.72 8.16 1.26
C LYS A 41 -0.79 8.26 1.05
N LYS A 42 -1.25 8.42 -0.20
CA LYS A 42 -2.68 8.46 -0.52
C LYS A 42 -3.33 7.09 -0.32
N GLU A 43 -2.69 6.03 -0.81
CA GLU A 43 -3.10 4.64 -0.61
C GLU A 43 -3.25 4.33 0.89
N ASN A 44 -2.28 4.74 1.74
CA ASN A 44 -2.38 4.51 3.18
C ASN A 44 -3.54 5.29 3.85
N LYS A 45 -3.77 6.56 3.46
CA LYS A 45 -4.91 7.33 4.01
C LYS A 45 -6.26 6.74 3.59
N GLU A 46 -6.38 6.25 2.36
CA GLU A 46 -7.56 5.51 1.90
C GLU A 46 -7.72 4.14 2.60
N CYS A 47 -6.67 3.60 3.23
CA CYS A 47 -6.75 2.40 4.05
C CYS A 47 -7.26 2.67 5.47
N ASP A 48 -6.85 3.78 6.08
CA ASP A 48 -7.17 4.09 7.48
C ASP A 48 -8.65 4.45 7.67
N ASP A 49 -9.26 5.07 6.66
CA ASP A 49 -10.64 5.56 6.70
C ASP A 49 -11.69 4.42 6.77
N PRO A 50 -11.68 3.39 5.90
CA PRO A 50 -12.56 2.23 6.03
C PRO A 50 -12.38 1.45 7.35
N ILE A 51 -11.14 1.37 7.86
CA ILE A 51 -10.85 0.70 9.13
C ILE A 51 -11.46 1.47 10.30
N GLY A 52 -11.33 2.80 10.30
CA GLY A 52 -11.94 3.67 11.30
C GLY A 52 -13.46 3.55 11.29
N MET A 53 -14.08 3.62 10.11
CA MET A 53 -15.52 3.51 9.97
C MET A 53 -16.07 2.16 10.48
N VAL A 54 -15.43 1.04 10.13
CA VAL A 54 -15.85 -0.29 10.61
C VAL A 54 -15.72 -0.38 12.14
N LYS A 55 -14.65 0.15 12.73
CA LYS A 55 -14.46 0.15 14.19
C LYS A 55 -15.51 0.97 14.94
N GLU A 56 -15.89 2.12 14.42
CA GLU A 56 -16.96 2.92 15.04
C GLU A 56 -18.32 2.21 14.95
N LEU A 57 -18.59 1.50 13.85
CA LEU A 57 -19.80 0.68 13.72
C LEU A 57 -19.77 -0.54 14.65
N GLU A 58 -18.61 -1.18 14.85
CA GLU A 58 -18.42 -2.25 15.86
C GLU A 58 -18.81 -1.75 17.25
N LYS A 59 -18.34 -0.55 17.63
CA LYS A 59 -18.66 0.08 18.91
C LYS A 59 -20.15 0.41 19.04
N HIS A 60 -20.80 0.88 17.98
CA HIS A 60 -22.25 1.12 18.01
C HIS A 60 -23.03 -0.18 18.19
N ALA A 61 -22.59 -1.28 17.59
CA ALA A 61 -23.20 -2.59 17.69
C ALA A 61 -23.24 -3.16 19.12
N GLU A 62 -22.27 -2.78 19.96
CA GLU A 62 -22.25 -3.17 21.38
C GLU A 62 -23.38 -2.50 22.19
N SER A 63 -23.83 -1.33 21.75
CA SER A 63 -24.82 -0.51 22.48
C SER A 63 -26.23 -0.63 21.91
N ARG A 64 -26.38 -0.89 20.60
CA ARG A 64 -27.67 -0.98 19.92
C ARG A 64 -27.59 -1.86 18.66
N PRO A 65 -28.73 -2.37 18.18
CA PRO A 65 -28.79 -2.98 16.85
C PRO A 65 -28.33 -2.00 15.75
N ILE A 66 -27.56 -2.52 14.80
CA ILE A 66 -27.09 -1.81 13.62
C ILE A 66 -28.24 -1.65 12.62
N SER A 67 -28.38 -0.49 11.99
CA SER A 67 -29.40 -0.28 10.94
C SER A 67 -29.03 -0.98 9.63
N VAL A 68 -29.99 -1.11 8.71
CA VAL A 68 -29.74 -1.70 7.37
C VAL A 68 -28.70 -0.88 6.59
N ASP A 69 -28.77 0.44 6.66
CA ASP A 69 -27.83 1.34 5.98
C ASP A 69 -26.41 1.21 6.57
N GLU A 70 -26.30 1.11 7.89
CA GLU A 70 -25.03 0.90 8.58
C GLU A 70 -24.43 -0.47 8.26
N MET A 71 -25.26 -1.49 8.07
CA MET A 71 -24.81 -2.82 7.65
C MET A 71 -24.26 -2.82 6.22
N GLU A 72 -24.83 -2.01 5.33
CA GLU A 72 -24.26 -1.82 3.99
C GLU A 72 -22.89 -1.13 4.04
N ILE A 73 -22.76 -0.06 4.84
CA ILE A 73 -21.50 0.65 5.07
C ILE A 73 -20.44 -0.31 5.62
N TRP A 74 -20.80 -1.12 6.62
CA TRP A 74 -19.92 -2.14 7.18
C TRP A 74 -19.42 -3.09 6.11
N ASN A 75 -20.33 -3.68 5.33
CA ASN A 75 -19.98 -4.68 4.33
C ASN A 75 -19.06 -4.09 3.24
N ASN A 76 -19.33 -2.85 2.83
CA ASN A 76 -18.47 -2.12 1.89
C ASN A 76 -17.10 -1.81 2.50
N GLY A 77 -17.04 -1.42 3.76
CA GLY A 77 -15.80 -1.22 4.52
C GLY A 77 -14.95 -2.49 4.58
N ILE A 78 -15.54 -3.63 4.97
CA ILE A 78 -14.86 -4.93 5.02
C ILE A 78 -14.33 -5.35 3.64
N LYS A 79 -15.13 -5.19 2.58
CA LYS A 79 -14.71 -5.49 1.20
C LYS A 79 -13.49 -4.64 0.80
N LYS A 80 -13.52 -3.34 1.12
CA LYS A 80 -12.41 -2.42 0.82
C LYS A 80 -11.16 -2.80 1.60
N ILE A 81 -11.28 -3.10 2.90
CA ILE A 81 -10.17 -3.57 3.75
C ILE A 81 -9.54 -4.83 3.17
N THR A 82 -10.37 -5.82 2.80
CA THR A 82 -9.92 -7.10 2.22
C THR A 82 -9.14 -6.88 0.92
N GLU A 83 -9.62 -5.99 0.05
CA GLU A 83 -8.93 -5.68 -1.21
C GLU A 83 -7.58 -5.00 -0.95
N LEU A 84 -7.52 -4.05 -0.02
CA LEU A 84 -6.28 -3.37 0.34
C LEU A 84 -5.23 -4.33 0.92
N GLU A 85 -5.66 -5.30 1.74
CA GLU A 85 -4.79 -6.37 2.22
C GLU A 85 -4.27 -7.25 1.09
N ARG A 86 -5.13 -7.60 0.13
CA ARG A 86 -4.74 -8.38 -1.05
C ARG A 86 -3.67 -7.64 -1.85
N LEU A 87 -3.86 -6.35 -2.13
CA LEU A 87 -2.91 -5.49 -2.83
C LEU A 87 -1.57 -5.39 -2.08
N SER A 88 -1.62 -5.13 -0.76
CA SER A 88 -0.42 -5.08 0.09
C SER A 88 0.37 -6.40 0.06
N ASN A 89 -0.33 -7.54 0.17
CA ASN A 89 0.29 -8.86 0.09
C ASN A 89 0.97 -9.11 -1.27
N MET A 90 0.35 -8.69 -2.37
CA MET A 90 0.95 -8.80 -3.70
C MET A 90 2.21 -7.93 -3.84
N ASP A 91 2.17 -6.69 -3.36
CA ASP A 91 3.34 -5.78 -3.36
C ASP A 91 4.49 -6.34 -2.50
N MET A 92 4.17 -6.85 -1.31
CA MET A 92 5.16 -7.52 -0.45
C MET A 92 5.79 -8.74 -1.14
N LYS A 93 4.98 -9.59 -1.79
CA LYS A 93 5.48 -10.75 -2.55
C LYS A 93 6.40 -10.32 -3.69
N GLN A 94 6.03 -9.28 -4.43
CA GLN A 94 6.86 -8.76 -5.53
C GLN A 94 8.20 -8.22 -5.01
N LYS A 95 8.18 -7.40 -3.96
CA LYS A 95 9.39 -6.88 -3.32
C LYS A 95 10.27 -7.99 -2.76
N ALA A 96 9.66 -9.03 -2.17
CA ALA A 96 10.37 -10.18 -1.64
C ALA A 96 11.10 -10.96 -2.74
N ARG A 97 10.46 -11.19 -3.89
CA ARG A 97 11.12 -11.84 -5.04
C ARG A 97 12.35 -11.07 -5.52
N ILE A 98 12.23 -9.75 -5.65
CA ILE A 98 13.35 -8.89 -6.05
C ILE A 98 14.47 -8.95 -5.01
N LYS A 99 14.13 -8.88 -3.71
CA LYS A 99 15.12 -8.94 -2.63
C LYS A 99 15.78 -10.30 -2.52
N TRP A 100 15.03 -11.40 -2.69
CA TRP A 100 15.59 -12.75 -2.70
C TRP A 100 16.67 -12.91 -3.77
N MET A 101 16.45 -12.33 -4.96
CA MET A 101 17.44 -12.33 -6.03
C MET A 101 18.75 -11.61 -5.64
N ILE A 102 18.69 -10.65 -4.72
CA ILE A 102 19.85 -9.83 -4.30
C ILE A 102 20.50 -10.39 -3.02
N TYR A 103 19.69 -10.84 -2.05
CA TYR A 103 20.11 -11.10 -0.67
C TYR A 103 19.92 -12.55 -0.23
N GLY A 104 19.30 -13.41 -1.04
CA GLY A 104 19.06 -14.81 -0.67
C GLY A 104 18.22 -14.95 0.62
N ASP A 105 18.70 -15.79 1.55
CA ASP A 105 17.95 -16.19 2.76
C ASP A 105 17.72 -15.05 3.77
N GLU A 106 18.49 -13.96 3.67
CA GLU A 106 18.41 -12.82 4.59
C GLU A 106 17.12 -11.99 4.43
N ASN A 107 16.24 -12.35 3.49
CA ASN A 107 14.98 -11.66 3.22
C ASN A 107 13.86 -11.97 4.25
N SER A 108 14.13 -11.78 5.54
CA SER A 108 13.20 -12.02 6.66
C SER A 108 11.98 -11.10 6.67
N LYS A 109 12.09 -9.89 6.09
CA LYS A 109 11.02 -8.87 6.07
C LYS A 109 9.72 -9.37 5.44
N PHE A 110 9.80 -10.27 4.46
CA PHE A 110 8.61 -10.86 3.83
C PHE A 110 7.80 -11.69 4.82
N PHE A 111 8.46 -12.57 5.57
CA PHE A 111 7.81 -13.46 6.53
C PHE A 111 7.16 -12.66 7.67
N HIS A 112 7.87 -11.68 8.22
CA HIS A 112 7.29 -10.78 9.23
C HIS A 112 6.08 -10.00 8.70
N GLY A 113 6.16 -9.48 7.47
CA GLY A 113 5.03 -8.78 6.83
C GLY A 113 3.83 -9.70 6.62
N TYR A 114 4.06 -10.93 6.16
CA TYR A 114 3.02 -11.94 5.94
C TYR A 114 2.33 -12.35 7.25
N VAL A 115 3.10 -12.60 8.32
CA VAL A 115 2.58 -12.93 9.65
C VAL A 115 1.74 -11.77 10.19
N ASN A 116 2.21 -10.52 10.08
CA ASN A 116 1.44 -9.36 10.53
C ASN A 116 0.12 -9.19 9.74
N CYS A 117 0.13 -9.42 8.43
CA CYS A 117 -1.09 -9.41 7.61
C CYS A 117 -2.06 -10.54 8.00
N LYS A 118 -1.54 -11.71 8.36
CA LYS A 118 -2.37 -12.82 8.87
C LYS A 118 -2.95 -12.49 10.24
N ASN A 119 -2.16 -11.92 11.15
CA ASN A 119 -2.63 -11.52 12.48
C ASN A 119 -3.71 -10.44 12.38
N ARG A 120 -3.57 -9.45 11.48
CA ARG A 120 -4.59 -8.42 11.28
C ARG A 120 -5.92 -8.98 10.78
N ARG A 121 -5.90 -9.94 9.85
CA ARG A 121 -7.12 -10.63 9.37
C ARG A 121 -7.78 -11.49 10.42
N ASN A 122 -6.98 -12.13 11.26
CA ASN A 122 -7.45 -13.03 12.30
C ASN A 122 -7.81 -12.29 13.60
N PHE A 123 -7.60 -10.97 13.64
CA PHE A 123 -7.97 -10.16 14.78
C PHE A 123 -9.49 -9.99 14.78
N MET A 124 -10.18 -10.87 15.51
CA MET A 124 -11.60 -10.73 15.80
C MET A 124 -11.76 -9.83 17.03
N HIS A 125 -12.42 -8.68 16.88
CA HIS A 125 -12.96 -7.94 18.01
C HIS A 125 -14.08 -8.79 18.63
N GLY A 126 -13.80 -9.47 19.76
CA GLY A 126 -14.85 -10.26 20.42
C GLY A 126 -14.43 -11.32 21.44
N LEU A 127 -13.13 -11.58 21.66
CA LEU A 127 -12.68 -12.44 22.77
C LEU A 127 -11.67 -11.70 23.64
N LEU A 128 -12.16 -10.69 24.36
CA LEU A 128 -11.58 -10.30 25.64
C LEU A 128 -12.31 -11.14 26.70
N ASN A 129 -11.62 -12.15 27.25
CA ASN A 129 -12.00 -12.71 28.55
C ASN A 129 -11.68 -11.71 29.65
#